data_AF-A0A938QC68-F1
#
_entry.id   AF-A0A938QC68-F1
#
_cell.length_a   1.000
_cell.length_b   1.000
_cell.length_c   1.000
_cell.angle_alpha   90.00
_cell.angle_beta   90.00
_cell.angle_gamma   90.00
#
_symmetry.space_group_name_H-M   'P 1'
#
loop_
_entity.id
_entity.type
_entity.pdbx_description
1 polymer ?
#
loop_
_entity_poly.entity_id
_entity_poly.type
_entity_poly.pdbx_seq_one_letter_code
_entity_poly.pdbx_strand_id
1 'polypeptide(L)' 'MSSHKSIIPLHRIDRSILMMRGQKVMLDVDLASLYGVTTKRLNQQVKRNRARFPSDFMFQLTAKEKTIDEQSENF' A
#
# COMPACT_ATOMS: atom_id res chain seq x y z
N MET A 1 25.13 -11.52 13.67
CA MET A 1 24.37 -10.28 13.88
C MET A 1 22.88 -10.61 13.82
N SER A 2 22.23 -10.77 14.97
CA SER A 2 20.82 -11.19 15.03
C SER A 2 19.91 -10.06 14.52
N SER A 3 19.16 -10.33 13.46
CA SER A 3 18.16 -9.42 12.93
C SER A 3 17.02 -9.27 13.94
N HIS A 4 16.86 -8.08 14.52
CA HIS A 4 15.66 -7.76 15.27
C HIS A 4 14.48 -7.71 14.29
N LYS A 5 13.64 -8.76 14.32
CA LYS A 5 12.35 -8.76 13.65
C LYS A 5 11.43 -7.79 14.42
N SER A 6 11.45 -6.52 14.03
CA SER A 6 10.56 -5.51 14.59
C SER A 6 9.11 -5.94 14.39
N ILE A 7 8.40 -6.17 15.50
CA ILE A 7 6.97 -6.51 15.46
C ILE A 7 6.23 -5.23 15.05
N ILE A 8 5.63 -5.24 13.87
CA ILE A 8 4.80 -4.12 13.42
C ILE A 8 3.46 -4.22 14.17
N PRO A 9 3.03 -3.18 14.90
CA PRO A 9 1.75 -3.21 15.59
C PRO A 9 0.58 -3.38 14.61
N LEU A 10 -0.35 -4.28 14.92
CA LEU A 10 -1.53 -4.60 14.09
C LEU A 10 -2.35 -3.36 13.75
N HIS A 11 -2.56 -2.46 14.72
CA HIS A 11 -3.32 -1.21 14.53
C HIS A 11 -2.77 -0.33 13.40
N ARG A 12 -1.49 -0.48 13.04
CA ARG A 12 -0.82 0.32 12.02
C ARG A 12 -1.14 -0.24 10.64
N ILE A 13 -1.20 -1.57 10.53
CA ILE A 13 -1.62 -2.26 9.32
C ILE A 13 -3.09 -1.95 9.04
N ASP A 14 -3.95 -2.02 10.08
CA ASP A 14 -5.39 -1.78 9.94
C ASP A 14 -5.70 -0.37 9.39
N ARG A 15 -5.01 0.66 9.88
CA ARG A 15 -5.18 2.06 9.41
C ARG A 15 -4.66 2.30 8.00
N SER A 16 -3.71 1.50 7.54
CA SER A 16 -3.16 1.58 6.18
C SER A 16 -3.98 0.78 5.16
N ILE A 17 -5.00 0.02 5.60
CA ILE A 17 -5.91 -0.70 4.72
C ILE A 17 -7.10 0.20 4.37
N LEU A 18 -7.28 0.46 3.08
CA LEU A 18 -8.37 1.24 2.50
C LEU A 18 -9.33 0.30 1.75
N MET A 19 -10.58 0.72 1.58
CA MET A 19 -11.57 0.00 0.78
C MET A 19 -11.69 0.68 -0.58
N MET A 20 -11.22 0.03 -1.64
CA MET A 20 -11.22 0.58 -3.01
C MET A 20 -11.77 -0.45 -3.98
N ARG A 21 -12.78 -0.08 -4.77
CA ARG A 21 -13.44 -0.98 -5.74
C ARG A 21 -13.91 -2.31 -5.11
N GLY A 22 -14.33 -2.27 -3.85
CA GLY A 22 -14.75 -3.47 -3.10
C GLY A 22 -13.60 -4.34 -2.59
N GLN A 23 -12.35 -3.90 -2.70
CA GLN A 23 -11.16 -4.63 -2.27
C GLN A 23 -10.42 -3.88 -1.15
N LYS A 24 -9.82 -4.64 -0.23
CA LYS A 24 -8.89 -4.10 0.77
C LYS A 24 -7.55 -3.82 0.10
N VAL A 25 -7.11 -2.56 0.11
CA VAL A 25 -5.89 -2.12 -0.56
C VAL A 25 -5.00 -1.35 0.40
N MET A 26 -3.69 -1.36 0.14
CA MET A 26 -2.73 -0.56 0.89
C MET A 26 -1.95 0.31 -0.09
N LEU A 27 -1.72 1.58 0.27
CA LEU A 27 -0.93 2.48 -0.57
C LEU A 27 0.53 2.05 -0.60
N ASP A 28 1.21 2.36 -1.70
CA ASP A 28 2.62 2.03 -1.88
C ASP A 28 3.54 2.68 -0.83
N VAL A 29 3.14 3.85 -0.29
CA VAL A 29 3.83 4.53 0.82
C VAL A 29 3.75 3.75 2.13
N ASP A 30 2.58 3.20 2.46
CA ASP A 30 2.40 2.37 3.66
C ASP A 30 3.15 1.06 3.50
N LEU A 31 3.01 0.42 2.35
CA LEU A 31 3.69 -0.83 2.02
C LEU A 31 5.22 -0.66 2.08
N ALA A 32 5.75 0.42 1.52
CA ALA A 32 7.17 0.73 1.58
C ALA A 32 7.65 0.93 3.03
N SER A 33 6.85 1.61 3.86
CA SER A 33 7.13 1.81 5.29
C SER A 33 7.16 0.49 6.06
N LEU A 34 6.25 -0.44 5.77
CA LEU A 34 6.25 -1.78 6.38
C LEU A 34 7.52 -2.58 6.04
N TYR A 35 7.98 -2.48 4.80
CA TYR A 35 9.21 -3.14 4.35
C TYR A 35 10.50 -2.37 4.70
N GLY A 36 10.40 -1.19 5.32
CA GLY A 36 11.55 -0.35 5.65
C GLY A 36 12.31 0.16 4.43
N VAL A 37 11.64 0.31 3.28
CA VAL A 37 12.20 0.82 2.03
C VAL A 37 11.54 2.14 1.65
N THR A 38 12.15 2.89 0.74
CA THR A 38 11.50 4.08 0.18
C THR A 38 10.48 3.68 -0.88
N THR A 39 9.40 4.45 -1.03
CA THR A 39 8.39 4.25 -2.08
C THR A 39 9.02 4.21 -3.48
N LYS A 40 10.05 5.06 -3.72
CA LYS A 40 10.84 5.04 -4.96
C LYS A 40 11.53 3.70 -5.20
N ARG A 41 12.19 3.12 -4.17
CA ARG A 41 12.85 1.81 -4.27
C ARG A 41 11.83 0.69 -4.48
N LEU A 42 10.70 0.71 -3.78
CA LEU A 42 9.61 -0.24 -3.99
C LEU A 42 9.11 -0.20 -5.43
N ASN A 43 8.77 0.99 -5.94
CA ASN A 43 8.31 1.19 -7.31
C ASN A 43 9.36 0.77 -8.36
N GLN A 44 10.64 0.97 -8.08
CA GLN A 44 11.72 0.48 -8.94
C GLN A 44 11.79 -1.05 -8.96
N GLN A 45 11.64 -1.71 -7.81
CA GLN A 45 11.64 -3.17 -7.71
C GLN A 45 10.43 -3.77 -8.42
N VAL A 46 9.25 -3.18 -8.25
CA VAL A 46 8.01 -3.57 -8.96
C VAL A 46 8.21 -3.47 -10.47
N LYS A 47 8.73 -2.34 -10.96
CA LYS A 47 8.98 -2.14 -12.40
C LYS A 47 9.98 -3.16 -12.96
N ARG A 48 11.05 -3.48 -12.22
CA ARG A 48 12.06 -4.45 -12.63
C ARG A 48 11.57 -5.91 -12.58
N ASN A 49 10.64 -6.21 -11.69
CA ASN A 49 10.16 -7.57 -11.43
C ASN A 49 8.67 -7.71 -11.73
N ARG A 50 8.13 -7.04 -12.77
CA ARG A 50 6.69 -7.04 -13.06
C ARG A 50 6.06 -8.43 -13.16
N ALA A 51 6.81 -9.44 -13.62
CA ALA A 51 6.33 -10.83 -13.66
C ALA A 51 5.96 -11.40 -12.27
N ARG A 52 6.46 -10.81 -11.18
CA ARG A 52 6.14 -11.18 -9.78
C ARG A 52 4.97 -10.36 -9.19
N PHE A 53 4.50 -9.35 -9.91
CA PHE A 53 3.44 -8.43 -9.48
C PHE A 53 2.30 -8.44 -10.52
N PRO A 54 1.47 -9.49 -10.52
CA PRO A 54 0.33 -9.58 -11.44
C PRO A 54 -0.70 -8.48 -11.17
N SER A 55 -1.59 -8.24 -12.15
CA SER A 55 -2.55 -7.11 -12.13
C SER A 55 -3.63 -7.20 -11.06
N ASP A 56 -3.84 -8.38 -10.50
CA ASP A 56 -4.69 -8.65 -9.33
C ASP A 56 -3.98 -8.31 -8.00
N PHE A 57 -2.66 -8.18 -8.00
CA PHE A 57 -1.86 -7.83 -6.83
C PHE A 57 -1.66 -6.31 -6.67
N MET A 58 -1.61 -5.58 -7.78
CA MET A 58 -1.42 -4.12 -7.75
C MET A 58 -2.18 -3.44 -8.89
N PHE A 59 -2.70 -2.26 -8.60
CA PHE A 59 -3.28 -1.39 -9.61
C PHE A 59 -2.94 0.07 -9.32
N GLN A 60 -2.98 0.90 -10.35
CA GLN A 60 -2.83 2.34 -10.20
C GLN A 60 -4.19 2.94 -9.89
N LEU A 61 -4.24 3.75 -8.83
CA LEU A 61 -5.38 4.59 -8.55
C LEU A 61 -5.59 5.57 -9.71
N THR A 62 -6.85 5.79 -10.07
CA THR A 62 -7.23 6.90 -10.94
C THR A 62 -7.03 8.22 -10.22
N ALA A 63 -6.96 9.32 -10.98
CA ALA A 63 -6.85 10.65 -10.40
C ALA A 63 -8.01 10.92 -9.40
N LYS A 64 -9.23 10.48 -9.71
CA LYS A 64 -10.40 10.62 -8.83
C LYS A 64 -10.28 9.85 -7.52
N GLU A 65 -9.75 8.62 -7.59
CA GLU A 65 -9.52 7.77 -6.42
C GLU A 65 -8.40 8.29 -5.50
N LYS A 66 -7.46 9.07 -6.06
CA LYS A 66 -6.41 9.71 -5.27
C LYS A 66 -6.94 10.91 -4.47
N THR A 67 -7.98 11.58 -4.95
CA THR A 67 -8.51 12.81 -4.35
C THR A 67 -9.62 12.57 -3.33
N ILE A 68 -9.72 11.38 -2.74
CA ILE A 68 -10.70 11.13 -1.68
C ILE A 68 -10.22 11.82 -0.40
N ASP A 69 -10.51 13.11 -0.32
CA ASP A 69 -10.87 13.82 0.91
C ASP A 69 -12.31 14.35 0.69
N GLU A 70 -13.14 14.21 1.73
CA GLU A 70 -14.43 14.92 1.92
C GLU A 70 -15.68 14.51 1.12
N GLN A 71 -15.95 13.23 0.92
CA GLN A 71 -17.35 12.78 0.88
C GLN A 71 -17.54 11.59 1.82
N SER A 72 -17.33 11.85 3.10
CA SER A 72 -18.19 11.23 4.12
C SER A 72 -19.60 11.78 3.92
N GLU A 73 -20.30 11.28 2.90
CA GLU A 73 -21.76 11.35 2.93
C GLU A 73 -22.20 10.54 4.15
N ASN A 74 -22.74 11.29 5.11
CA ASN A 74 -23.61 10.89 6.19
C ASN A 74 -24.15 9.45 6.08
N PHE A 75 -23.82 8.63 7.07
CA PHE A 75 -24.74 7.66 7.63
C PHE A 75 -24.81 7.86 9.14
#